data_AF-A0A535Y3C8-F1
#
_entry.id   AF-A0A535Y3C8-F1
#
_cell.length_a   1.000
_cell.length_b   1.000
_cell.length_c   1.000
_cell.angle_alpha   90.00
_cell.angle_beta   90.00
_cell.angle_gamma   90.00
#
_symmetry.space_group_name_H-M   'P 1'
#
loop_
_entity.id
_entity.type
_entity.pdbx_description
1 polymer ?
#
loop_
_entity_poly.entity_id
_entity_poly.type
_entity_poly.pdbx_seq_one_letter_code
_entity_poly.pdbx_strand_id
1 'polypeptide(L)'
;MPGAHDIAPQPADSPRAATLAAELAPTLTHGGFLVLLDLEPNLGVQVAARLNGLRLANAVLLLPRWPYREAILPVERLLYSLLSESRRLAPEQPLPNVAFVVDAERGRPVIRRSAMDRRADNRYRLSPADLPNLATLRARGVRHVVKLSAA
;
A
#
# COMPACT_ATOMS: atom_id res chain seq x y z
N MET A 1 -32.41 1.42 9.62
CA MET A 1 -31.09 1.92 9.19
C MET A 1 -30.09 1.52 10.26
N PRO A 2 -29.28 0.47 10.09
CA PRO A 2 -28.21 0.16 11.03
C PRO A 2 -27.20 1.30 10.96
N GLY A 3 -26.87 1.90 12.10
CA GLY A 3 -26.00 3.07 12.18
C GLY A 3 -24.64 2.81 11.55
N ALA A 4 -24.25 3.66 10.60
CA ALA A 4 -22.88 3.77 10.16
C ALA A 4 -22.08 4.32 11.35
N HIS A 5 -21.55 3.43 12.19
CA HIS A 5 -20.50 3.82 13.11
C HIS A 5 -19.29 4.18 12.25
N ASP A 6 -18.97 5.47 12.17
CA ASP A 6 -17.77 5.93 11.49
C ASP A 6 -16.56 5.15 12.01
N ILE A 7 -15.72 4.67 11.09
CA ILE A 7 -14.49 3.97 11.41
C ILE A 7 -13.53 5.01 12.01
N ALA A 8 -13.43 5.04 13.34
CA ALA A 8 -12.51 5.95 14.03
C ALA A 8 -11.06 5.52 13.74
N PRO A 9 -10.19 6.41 13.22
CA PRO A 9 -8.80 6.06 12.99
C PRO A 9 -8.10 5.67 14.29
N GLN A 10 -7.29 4.62 14.22
CA GLN A 10 -6.47 4.17 15.33
C GLN A 10 -4.99 4.37 14.97
N PRO A 11 -4.22 5.09 15.81
CA PRO A 11 -2.80 5.23 15.58
C PRO A 11 -2.12 3.87 15.73
N ALA A 12 -1.50 3.38 14.66
CA ALA A 12 -0.68 2.18 14.67
C ALA A 12 0.73 2.54 14.20
N ASP A 13 1.60 2.94 15.14
CA ASP A 13 3.02 3.10 14.84
C ASP A 13 3.69 1.73 14.79
N SER A 14 4.05 1.29 13.58
CA SER A 14 4.87 0.08 13.39
C SER A 14 6.36 0.44 13.39
N PRO A 15 7.16 -0.09 14.35
CA PRO A 15 8.61 0.05 14.33
C PRO A 15 9.21 -0.53 13.04
N ARG A 16 8.63 -1.63 12.54
CA ARG A 16 9.05 -2.26 11.28
C ARG A 16 8.84 -1.32 10.09
N ALA A 17 7.73 -0.58 10.06
CA ALA A 17 7.51 0.41 9.01
C ALA A 17 8.55 1.54 9.06
N ALA A 18 8.94 1.96 10.28
CA ALA A 18 9.97 2.97 10.48
C ALA A 18 11.34 2.49 9.97
N THR A 19 11.73 1.27 10.32
CA THR A 19 12.98 0.66 9.85
C THR A 19 13.04 0.57 8.33
N LEU A 20 11.99 0.01 7.69
CA LEU A 20 11.97 -0.13 6.23
C LEU A 20 11.98 1.22 5.51
N ALA A 21 11.28 2.22 6.02
CA ALA A 21 11.32 3.57 5.46
C ALA A 21 12.72 4.20 5.59
N ALA A 22 13.38 4.01 6.74
CA ALA A 22 14.73 4.51 6.98
C ALA A 22 15.77 3.81 6.08
N GLU A 23 15.63 2.50 5.83
CA GLU A 23 16.49 1.75 4.91
C GLU A 23 16.34 2.22 3.46
N LEU A 24 15.12 2.55 3.03
CA LEU A 24 14.87 3.06 1.68
C LEU A 24 15.30 4.53 1.50
N ALA A 25 15.26 5.33 2.56
CA ALA A 25 15.43 6.77 2.48
C ALA A 25 16.71 7.23 1.73
N PRO A 26 17.91 6.68 1.99
CA PRO A 26 19.14 7.07 1.29
C PRO A 26 19.07 6.85 -0.23
N THR A 27 18.30 5.86 -0.68
CA THR A 27 18.13 5.58 -2.11
C THR A 27 17.24 6.64 -2.77
N LEU A 28 16.20 7.07 -2.05
CA LEU A 28 15.14 7.92 -2.61
C LEU A 28 15.49 9.42 -2.62
N THR A 29 16.54 9.86 -1.93
CA THR A 29 16.96 11.28 -1.92
C THR A 29 17.28 11.84 -3.31
N HIS A 30 17.70 11.01 -4.26
CA HIS A 30 18.12 11.43 -5.61
C HIS A 30 16.96 11.61 -6.60
N GLY A 31 15.74 11.18 -6.25
CA GLY A 31 14.58 11.27 -7.13
C GLY A 31 14.60 10.29 -8.32
N GLY A 32 13.46 10.20 -9.02
CA GLY A 32 13.32 9.36 -10.21
C GLY A 32 13.13 7.87 -9.91
N PHE A 33 12.75 7.51 -8.69
CA PHE A 33 12.44 6.14 -8.31
C PHE A 33 10.93 5.89 -8.29
N LEU A 34 10.56 4.70 -8.74
CA LEU A 34 9.31 4.05 -8.40
C LEU A 34 9.62 2.93 -7.39
N VAL A 35 8.96 3.00 -6.23
CA VAL A 35 9.05 1.95 -5.21
C VAL A 35 7.80 1.10 -5.27
N LEU A 36 7.95 -0.21 -5.47
CA LEU A 36 6.90 -1.20 -5.33
C LEU A 36 6.98 -1.80 -3.93
N LEU A 37 6.01 -1.47 -3.07
CA LEU A 37 5.87 -2.02 -1.73
C LEU A 37 4.93 -3.23 -1.81
N ASP A 38 5.46 -4.39 -2.17
CA ASP A 38 4.76 -5.68 -2.22
C ASP A 38 4.82 -6.34 -0.84
N LEU A 39 4.14 -5.72 0.13
CA LEU A 39 4.14 -6.08 1.55
C LEU A 39 2.73 -6.47 2.03
N GLU A 40 2.63 -6.97 3.27
CA GLU A 40 1.34 -6.97 3.98
C GLU A 40 0.76 -5.55 3.94
N PRO A 41 -0.52 -5.36 3.59
CA PRO A 41 -1.02 -4.06 3.16
C PRO A 41 -0.99 -3.00 4.26
N ASN A 42 -1.21 -3.35 5.54
CA ASN A 42 -1.08 -2.39 6.63
C ASN A 42 0.36 -1.87 6.73
N LEU A 43 1.33 -2.79 6.72
CA LEU A 43 2.75 -2.43 6.71
C LEU A 43 3.10 -1.58 5.48
N GLY A 44 2.63 -1.94 4.29
CA GLY A 44 2.86 -1.20 3.05
C GLY A 44 2.34 0.24 3.11
N VAL A 45 1.10 0.43 3.60
CA VAL A 45 0.49 1.76 3.81
C VAL A 45 1.34 2.59 4.77
N GLN A 46 1.76 2.01 5.90
CA GLN A 46 2.54 2.73 6.91
C GLN A 46 3.94 3.09 6.41
N VAL A 47 4.59 2.22 5.63
CA VAL A 47 5.88 2.55 4.98
C VAL A 47 5.70 3.69 3.98
N ALA A 48 4.68 3.63 3.12
CA ALA A 48 4.41 4.68 2.14
C ALA A 48 4.11 6.03 2.80
N ALA A 49 3.31 6.03 3.87
CA ALA A 49 2.99 7.23 4.63
C ALA A 49 4.24 7.85 5.28
N ARG A 50 5.14 7.02 5.82
CA ARG A 50 6.42 7.50 6.37
C ARG A 50 7.32 8.08 5.29
N LEU A 51 7.47 7.42 4.14
CA LEU A 51 8.23 7.97 3.01
C LEU A 51 7.66 9.30 2.51
N ASN A 52 6.34 9.46 2.54
CA ASN A 52 5.68 10.71 2.23
C ASN A 52 5.93 11.80 3.29
N GLY A 53 5.84 11.46 4.58
CA GLY A 53 6.15 12.36 5.70
C GLY A 53 7.61 12.82 5.70
N LEU A 54 8.53 11.97 5.24
CA LEU A 54 9.94 12.31 4.98
C LEU A 54 10.15 13.14 3.71
N ARG A 55 9.08 13.50 2.98
CA ARG A 55 9.10 14.22 1.69
C ARG A 55 9.87 13.48 0.58
N LEU A 56 9.89 12.15 0.63
CA LEU A 56 10.64 11.35 -0.34
C LEU A 56 9.77 10.82 -1.47
N ALA A 57 8.54 10.37 -1.20
CA ALA A 57 7.71 9.73 -2.21
C ALA A 57 6.21 10.03 -2.06
N ASN A 58 5.52 10.22 -3.19
CA ASN A 58 4.06 10.22 -3.22
C ASN A 58 3.56 8.78 -3.02
N ALA A 59 2.61 8.57 -2.10
CA ALA A 59 1.99 7.27 -1.90
C ALA A 59 0.87 7.05 -2.94
N VAL A 60 0.92 5.92 -3.65
CA VAL A 60 -0.14 5.46 -4.55
C VAL A 60 -0.61 4.09 -4.07
N LEU A 61 -1.91 3.95 -3.84
CA LEU A 61 -2.49 2.75 -3.25
C LEU A 61 -3.08 1.87 -4.36
N LEU A 62 -2.49 0.69 -4.56
CA LEU A 62 -3.02 -0.36 -5.41
C LEU A 62 -3.37 -1.56 -4.52
N LEU A 63 -4.46 -1.40 -3.78
CA LEU A 63 -4.97 -2.37 -2.82
C LEU A 63 -6.17 -3.11 -3.46
N PRO A 64 -5.93 -4.26 -4.13
CA PRO A 64 -6.96 -5.01 -4.85
C PRO A 64 -7.88 -5.81 -3.90
N ARG A 65 -8.48 -5.12 -2.92
CA ARG A 65 -9.46 -5.66 -1.97
C ARG A 65 -10.67 -4.75 -1.94
N TRP A 66 -11.84 -5.29 -2.23
CA TRP A 66 -13.09 -4.55 -2.03
C TRP A 66 -13.53 -4.60 -0.56
N PRO A 67 -14.08 -3.49 -0.02
CA PRO A 67 -14.54 -3.44 1.35
C PRO A 67 -15.84 -4.25 1.51
N TYR A 68 -15.71 -5.51 1.90
CA TYR A 68 -16.83 -6.42 2.08
C TYR A 68 -16.65 -7.22 3.37
N ARG A 69 -17.70 -7.32 4.18
CA ARG A 69 -17.63 -7.91 5.52
C ARG A 69 -17.31 -9.40 5.46
N GLU A 70 -17.80 -10.08 4.45
CA GLU A 70 -17.58 -11.51 4.22
C GLU A 70 -16.36 -11.75 3.32
N ALA A 71 -15.43 -10.80 3.23
CA ALA A 71 -14.18 -10.98 2.49
C ALA A 71 -13.29 -12.09 3.06
N ILE A 72 -12.58 -12.80 2.18
CA ILE A 72 -11.53 -13.74 2.59
C ILE A 72 -10.37 -13.01 3.25
N LEU A 73 -9.94 -11.88 2.68
CA LEU A 73 -8.93 -11.00 3.26
C LEU A 73 -9.63 -9.86 3.99
N PRO A 74 -9.58 -9.82 5.33
CA PRO A 74 -10.18 -8.75 6.12
C PRO A 74 -9.64 -7.38 5.71
N VAL A 75 -10.49 -6.36 5.81
CA VAL A 75 -10.20 -5.00 5.35
C VAL A 75 -10.21 -3.98 6.49
N GLU A 76 -10.72 -4.35 7.67
CA GLU A 76 -10.96 -3.42 8.78
C GLU A 76 -9.66 -2.77 9.25
N ARG A 77 -8.62 -3.56 9.53
CA ARG A 77 -7.29 -3.05 9.91
C ARG A 77 -6.68 -2.14 8.84
N LEU A 78 -6.92 -2.47 7.57
CA LEU A 78 -6.45 -1.69 6.44
C LEU A 78 -7.18 -0.35 6.37
N LEU A 79 -8.50 -0.33 6.56
CA LEU A 79 -9.29 0.90 6.64
C LEU A 79 -8.83 1.78 7.81
N TYR A 80 -8.59 1.21 8.99
CA TYR A 80 -8.03 1.97 10.12
C TYR A 80 -6.67 2.58 9.78
N SER A 81 -5.78 1.82 9.16
CA SER A 81 -4.46 2.30 8.75
C SER A 81 -4.56 3.41 7.71
N LEU A 82 -5.40 3.24 6.69
CA LEU A 82 -5.61 4.26 5.65
C LEU A 82 -6.16 5.56 6.23
N LEU A 83 -7.14 5.49 7.13
CA LEU A 83 -7.71 6.67 7.79
C LEU A 83 -6.73 7.35 8.77
N SER A 84 -5.90 6.57 9.46
CA SER A 84 -4.85 7.11 10.34
C SER A 84 -3.78 7.83 9.54
N GLU A 85 -3.26 7.17 8.51
CA GLU A 85 -2.12 7.67 7.75
C GLU A 85 -2.50 8.79 6.79
N SER A 86 -3.73 8.82 6.26
CA SER A 86 -4.18 9.90 5.37
C SER A 86 -4.09 11.28 6.04
N ARG A 87 -4.32 11.35 7.36
CA ARG A 87 -4.18 12.58 8.16
C ARG A 87 -2.73 13.05 8.30
N ARG A 88 -1.77 12.17 8.06
CA ARG A 88 -0.32 12.42 8.19
C ARG A 88 0.36 12.67 6.84
N LEU A 89 -0.35 12.46 5.73
CA LEU A 89 0.19 12.71 4.39
C LEU A 89 0.43 14.21 4.20
N ALA A 90 1.61 14.53 3.69
CA ALA A 90 1.99 15.90 3.40
C ALA A 90 1.17 16.41 2.20
N PRO A 91 0.63 17.65 2.26
CA PRO A 91 -0.20 18.20 1.19
C PRO A 91 0.57 18.40 -0.12
N GLU A 92 -0.20 18.26 -1.23
CA GLU A 92 -0.02 18.28 -2.69
C GLU A 92 1.27 18.80 -3.38
N GLN A 93 2.41 18.83 -2.71
CA GLN A 93 3.67 19.12 -3.38
C GLN A 93 4.16 17.86 -4.12
N PRO A 94 4.51 17.97 -5.41
CA PRO A 94 5.03 16.85 -6.16
C PRO A 94 6.37 16.40 -5.54
N LEU A 95 6.35 15.23 -4.90
CA LEU A 95 7.55 14.58 -4.39
C LEU A 95 8.37 13.91 -5.51
N PRO A 96 9.70 13.77 -5.33
CA PRO A 96 10.61 13.35 -6.41
C PRO A 96 10.50 11.86 -6.77
N ASN A 97 9.76 11.08 -5.99
CA ASN A 97 9.53 9.64 -6.20
C ASN A 97 8.06 9.28 -6.04
N VAL A 98 7.73 8.05 -6.42
CA VAL A 98 6.41 7.45 -6.19
C VAL A 98 6.56 6.09 -5.52
N ALA A 99 5.73 5.82 -4.51
CA ALA A 99 5.66 4.56 -3.80
C ALA A 99 4.29 3.93 -4.01
N PHE A 100 4.24 2.84 -4.78
CA PHE A 100 3.06 2.05 -5.00
C PHE A 100 2.94 0.99 -3.90
N VAL A 101 1.89 1.06 -3.11
CA VAL A 101 1.52 0.02 -2.15
C VAL A 101 0.77 -1.06 -2.89
N VAL A 102 1.31 -2.27 -2.87
CA VAL A 102 0.76 -3.44 -3.52
C VAL A 102 0.56 -4.51 -2.45
N ASP A 103 -0.67 -5.02 -2.34
CA ASP A 103 -1.03 -6.00 -1.32
C ASP A 103 -0.41 -7.38 -1.61
N ALA A 104 0.67 -7.76 -0.92
CA ALA A 104 1.34 -9.05 -1.09
C ALA A 104 0.46 -10.26 -0.76
N GLU A 105 -0.55 -10.10 0.09
CA GLU A 105 -1.39 -11.24 0.48
C GLU A 105 -2.32 -11.69 -0.65
N ARG A 106 -2.57 -10.83 -1.66
CA ARG A 106 -3.36 -11.17 -2.85
C ARG A 106 -2.86 -12.43 -3.56
N GLY A 107 -1.54 -12.65 -3.55
CA GLY A 107 -0.89 -13.78 -4.21
C GLY A 107 -0.72 -15.01 -3.33
N ARG A 108 -1.01 -14.90 -2.02
CA ARG A 108 -0.79 -16.01 -1.08
C ARG A 108 -1.91 -17.04 -1.21
N PRO A 109 -1.58 -18.35 -1.22
CA PRO A 109 -2.59 -19.39 -1.21
C PRO A 109 -3.33 -19.41 0.13
N VAL A 110 -4.65 -19.66 0.09
CA VAL A 110 -5.46 -19.87 1.30
C VAL A 110 -5.46 -21.37 1.58
N ILE A 111 -4.40 -21.86 2.23
CA ILE A 111 -4.04 -23.28 2.34
C ILE A 111 -5.11 -24.14 3.06
N ARG A 112 -6.15 -23.54 3.64
CA ARG A 112 -7.21 -24.25 4.38
C ARG A 112 -8.63 -23.73 4.10
N ARG A 113 -8.89 -23.18 2.91
CA ARG A 113 -10.25 -22.75 2.56
C ARG A 113 -11.15 -23.97 2.37
N SER A 114 -12.15 -24.11 3.22
CA SER A 114 -13.21 -25.12 3.04
C SER A 114 -14.00 -24.84 1.77
N ALA A 115 -14.41 -25.90 1.05
CA ALA A 115 -15.35 -25.76 -0.06
C ALA A 115 -16.71 -25.16 0.38
N MET A 116 -17.02 -25.25 1.68
CA MET A 116 -18.22 -24.66 2.29
C MET A 116 -17.99 -23.23 2.82
N ASP A 117 -16.81 -22.64 2.63
CA ASP A 117 -16.52 -21.27 3.05
C ASP A 117 -17.28 -20.26 2.17
N ARG A 118 -18.36 -19.71 2.73
CA ARG A 118 -19.29 -18.78 2.06
C ARG A 118 -18.72 -17.36 1.87
N ARG A 119 -17.51 -17.08 2.36
CA ARG A 119 -16.87 -15.78 2.19
C ARG A 119 -16.55 -15.49 0.73
N ALA A 120 -16.66 -14.22 0.34
CA ALA A 120 -16.34 -13.75 -0.99
C ALA A 120 -14.82 -13.64 -1.17
N ASP A 121 -14.31 -14.18 -2.29
CA ASP A 121 -12.92 -14.00 -2.66
C ASP A 121 -12.70 -12.57 -3.18
N ASN A 122 -12.25 -11.69 -2.29
CA ASN A 122 -11.99 -10.29 -2.58
C ASN A 122 -10.56 -10.04 -3.07
N ARG A 123 -9.85 -11.08 -3.51
CA ARG A 123 -8.47 -10.97 -4.02
C ARG A 123 -8.51 -10.78 -5.53
N TYR A 124 -7.86 -9.72 -6.01
CA TYR A 124 -7.64 -9.52 -7.45
C TYR A 124 -6.15 -9.57 -7.81
N ARG A 125 -5.84 -10.22 -8.94
CA ARG A 125 -4.47 -10.28 -9.48
C ARG A 125 -4.21 -9.03 -10.29
N LEU A 126 -3.19 -8.28 -9.91
CA LEU A 126 -2.73 -7.15 -10.71
C LEU A 126 -2.24 -7.64 -12.08
N SER A 127 -2.65 -6.90 -13.10
CA SER A 127 -2.26 -7.06 -14.49
C SER A 127 -1.42 -5.86 -14.94
N PRO A 128 -0.78 -5.91 -16.12
CA PRO A 128 -0.11 -4.74 -16.69
C PRO A 128 -1.03 -3.53 -16.89
N ALA A 129 -2.35 -3.71 -16.97
CA ALA A 129 -3.31 -2.61 -17.10
C ALA A 129 -3.49 -1.81 -15.81
N ASP A 130 -3.14 -2.39 -14.66
CA ASP A 130 -3.23 -1.74 -13.35
C ASP A 130 -2.01 -0.87 -13.04
N LEU A 131 -0.99 -0.88 -13.90
CA LEU A 131 0.26 -0.15 -13.74
C LEU A 131 0.52 0.77 -14.93
N PRO A 132 1.13 1.95 -14.71
CA PRO A 132 1.58 2.79 -15.81
C PRO A 132 2.64 2.07 -16.64
N ASN A 133 2.56 2.19 -17.97
CA ASN A 133 3.55 1.62 -18.86
C ASN A 133 4.92 2.34 -18.74
N LEU A 134 5.99 1.72 -19.25
CA LEU A 134 7.35 2.26 -19.15
C LEU A 134 7.52 3.63 -19.81
N ALA A 135 6.80 3.92 -20.90
CA ALA A 135 6.87 5.21 -21.57
C ALA A 135 6.29 6.32 -20.68
N THR A 136 5.13 6.07 -20.05
CA THR A 136 4.52 6.97 -19.07
C THR A 136 5.43 7.21 -17.88
N LEU A 137 6.03 6.15 -17.33
CA LEU A 137 6.98 6.27 -16.21
C LEU A 137 8.19 7.13 -16.57
N ARG A 138 8.80 6.88 -17.74
CA ARG A 138 9.97 7.65 -18.21
C ARG A 138 9.64 9.11 -18.49
N ALA A 139 8.47 9.39 -19.05
CA ALA A 139 8.00 10.76 -19.29
C ALA A 139 7.77 11.53 -17.97
N ARG A 140 7.49 10.82 -16.87
CA ARG A 140 7.35 11.38 -15.52
C ARG A 140 8.66 11.39 -14.72
N GLY A 141 9.80 11.16 -15.37
CA GLY A 141 11.11 11.23 -14.73
C GLY A 141 11.51 9.97 -13.95
N VAL A 142 10.72 8.90 -13.98
CA VAL A 142 11.10 7.62 -13.36
C VAL A 142 12.17 6.93 -14.22
N ARG A 143 13.24 6.50 -13.56
CA ARG A 143 14.42 5.83 -14.16
C ARG A 143 14.75 4.51 -13.48
N HIS A 144 14.35 4.35 -12.23
CA HIS A 144 14.67 3.19 -11.42
C HIS A 144 13.40 2.61 -10.77
N VAL A 145 13.36 1.28 -10.66
CA VAL A 145 12.30 0.57 -9.93
C VAL A 145 12.95 -0.20 -8.79
N VAL A 146 12.49 0.04 -7.58
CA VAL A 146 12.90 -0.70 -6.37
C VAL A 146 11.70 -1.50 -5.90
N LYS A 147 11.86 -2.82 -5.78
CA LYS A 147 10.83 -3.68 -5.21
C LYS A 147 11.23 -4.07 -3.78
N LEU A 148 10.35 -3.77 -2.83
CA LEU A 148 10.42 -4.29 -1.49
C LEU A 148 9.34 -5.37 -1.33
N SER A 149 9.76 -6.58 -1.00
CA SER A 149 8.86 -7.70 -0.75
C SER A 149 9.20 -8.29 0.61
N ALA A 150 8.20 -8.83 1.34
CA ALA A 150 8.50 -9.64 2.50
C ALA A 150 9.17 -10.95 2.01
N ALA A 151 10.29 -11.33 2.63
CA ALA A 151 10.92 -12.63 2.45
C ALA A 151 9.95 -13.77 2.83
#